data_AF-A0A0J9CF69-F1
#
_entry.id   AF-A0A0J9CF69-F1
#
_cell.length_a   1.000
_cell.length_b   1.000
_cell.length_c   1.000
_cell.angle_alpha   90.00
_cell.angle_beta   90.00
_cell.angle_gamma   90.00
#
_symmetry.space_group_name_H-M   'P 1'
#
loop_
_entity.id
_entity.type
_entity.pdbx_description
1 polymer ?
#
loop_
_entity_poly.entity_id
_entity_poly.type
_entity_poly.pdbx_seq_one_letter_code
_entity_poly.pdbx_strand_id
1 'polypeptide(L)' 'MIIDSYVVYQSDTAASDMFAAMTYTKLQFENIHYINEETAAANLELAQLKVLAEDPYGIM' A
#
# COMPACT_ATOMS: atom_id res chain seq x y z
N MET A 1 12.15 -5.88 -0.19
CA MET A 1 12.54 -5.38 -1.52
C MET A 1 11.84 -6.25 -2.54
N ILE A 2 10.89 -5.70 -3.29
CA ILE A 2 10.27 -6.42 -4.41
C ILE A 2 11.34 -6.46 -5.51
N ILE A 3 11.73 -7.67 -5.91
CA ILE A 3 12.74 -7.90 -6.96
C ILE A 3 12.25 -7.23 -8.25
N ASP A 4 13.13 -6.49 -8.91
CA ASP A 4 12.92 -5.75 -10.17
C ASP A 4 11.99 -4.52 -10.15
N SER A 5 11.52 -4.04 -8.98
CA SER A 5 10.86 -2.73 -8.89
C SER A 5 11.69 -1.73 -8.08
N TYR A 6 12.33 -0.76 -8.74
CA TYR A 6 12.90 0.41 -8.08
C TYR A 6 11.78 1.42 -7.78
N VAL A 7 11.22 1.35 -6.57
CA VAL A 7 10.25 2.32 -6.04
C VAL A 7 10.97 3.29 -5.13
N VAL A 8 10.92 4.59 -5.45
CA VAL A 8 11.42 5.67 -4.58
C VAL A 8 10.25 6.24 -3.80
N TYR A 9 10.35 6.27 -2.49
CA TYR A 9 9.37 6.93 -1.63
C TYR A 9 9.82 8.37 -1.36
N GLN A 10 8.86 9.30 -1.37
CA GLN A 10 9.14 10.71 -1.06
C GLN A 10 9.67 10.91 0.36
N SER A 11 9.18 10.11 1.31
CA SER A 11 9.49 10.21 2.73
C SER A 11 9.34 8.85 3.43
N ASP A 12 9.83 8.78 4.67
CA ASP A 12 9.67 7.60 5.52
C ASP A 12 8.19 7.29 5.79
N THR A 13 7.34 8.32 5.89
CA THR A 13 5.88 8.17 6.04
C THR A 13 5.28 7.46 4.83
N ALA A 14 5.60 7.91 3.62
CA ALA A 14 5.12 7.29 2.39
C ALA A 14 5.56 5.83 2.26
N ALA A 15 6.78 5.51 2.70
CA ALA A 15 7.25 4.13 2.75
C ALA A 15 6.45 3.30 3.78
N SER A 16 6.28 3.82 5.00
CA SER A 16 5.56 3.17 6.09
C SER A 16 4.12 2.85 5.71
N ASP A 17 3.41 3.80 5.11
CA ASP A 17 2.01 3.64 4.70
C ASP A 17 1.87 2.57 3.61
N MET A 18 2.78 2.54 2.64
CA MET A 18 2.81 1.52 1.61
C MET A 18 3.16 0.14 2.15
N PHE A 19 4.07 0.03 3.12
CA PHE A 19 4.36 -1.24 3.80
C PHE A 19 3.15 -1.74 4.61
N ALA A 20 2.45 -0.84 5.31
CA ALA A 20 1.21 -1.17 5.99
C ALA A 20 0.16 -1.68 5.00
N ALA A 21 -0.01 -1.00 3.86
CA ALA A 21 -0.91 -1.41 2.79
C ALA A 21 -0.59 -2.80 2.23
N MET A 22 0.70 -3.14 2.08
CA MET A 22 1.14 -4.49 1.66
C MET A 22 0.75 -5.61 2.64
N THR A 23 0.48 -5.29 3.90
CA THR A 23 0.02 -6.27 4.90
C THR A 23 -1.44 -6.66 4.66
N TYR A 24 -2.23 -5.73 4.11
CA TYR A 24 -3.65 -5.92 3.83
C TYR A 24 -3.92 -6.49 2.42
N THR A 25 -3.07 -6.17 1.45
CA THR A 25 -3.25 -6.63 0.07
C THR A 25 -1.91 -6.86 -0.64
N LYS A 26 -1.86 -7.82 -1.56
CA LYS A 26 -0.68 -8.01 -2.44
C LYS A 26 -0.62 -6.85 -3.44
N LEU A 27 0.14 -5.81 -3.10
CA LEU A 27 0.43 -4.71 -4.01
C LEU A 27 1.47 -5.14 -5.03
N GLN A 28 1.15 -4.96 -6.31
CA GLN A 28 2.09 -5.11 -7.42
C GLN A 28 2.40 -3.71 -7.96
N PHE A 29 3.68 -3.36 -7.95
CA PHE A 29 4.15 -2.11 -8.54
C PHE A 29 4.70 -2.41 -9.93
N GLU A 30 3.92 -2.11 -10.96
CA GLU A 30 4.37 -2.17 -12.34
C GLU A 30 4.66 -0.74 -12.82
N ASN A 31 5.91 -0.46 -13.21
CA ASN A 31 6.38 0.83 -13.74
C ASN A 31 6.20 2.06 -12.83
N ILE A 32 5.99 1.89 -11.53
CA ILE A 32 5.93 3.00 -10.56
C ILE A 32 7.32 3.23 -9.97
N HIS A 33 7.88 4.40 -10.25
CA HIS A 33 9.22 4.77 -9.80
C HIS A 33 9.22 5.77 -8.63
N TYR A 34 8.10 6.43 -8.36
CA TYR A 34 7.99 7.42 -7.29
C TYR A 34 6.62 7.38 -6.61
N ILE A 35 6.60 7.30 -5.28
CA ILE A 35 5.38 7.36 -4.46
C ILE A 35 5.49 8.55 -3.52
N ASN A 36 4.57 9.51 -3.68
CA ASN A 36 4.40 10.63 -2.76
C ASN A 36 3.53 10.23 -1.56
N GLU A 37 3.51 11.06 -0.53
CA GLU A 37 2.72 10.80 0.69
C GLU A 37 1.22 10.65 0.40
N GLU A 38 0.67 11.47 -0.49
CA GLU A 38 -0.75 11.40 -0.86
C GLU A 38 -1.13 10.06 -1.51
N THR A 39 -0.32 9.56 -2.44
CA THR A 39 -0.53 8.26 -3.09
C THR A 39 -0.37 7.13 -2.08
N ALA A 40 0.58 7.25 -1.14
CA ALA A 40 0.79 6.26 -0.10
C ALA A 40 -0.42 6.15 0.85
N ALA A 41 -0.91 7.30 1.32
CA ALA A 41 -2.07 7.37 2.20
C ALA A 41 -3.33 6.83 1.51
N ALA A 42 -3.57 7.22 0.26
CA ALA A 42 -4.72 6.73 -0.52
C ALA A 42 -4.66 5.21 -0.73
N ASN A 43 -3.49 4.66 -1.01
CA ASN A 43 -3.33 3.21 -1.19
C ASN A 43 -3.54 2.44 0.12
N LEU A 44 -3.12 3.00 1.27
CA LEU A 44 -3.40 2.42 2.58
C LEU A 44 -4.90 2.40 2.89
N GLU A 45 -5.58 3.52 2.66
CA GLU A 45 -7.03 3.63 2.86
C GLU A 45 -7.80 2.64 1.98
N LEU A 46 -7.46 2.55 0.70
CA LEU A 46 -8.08 1.59 -0.23
C LEU A 46 -7.81 0.14 0.17
N ALA A 47 -6.60 -0.17 0.66
CA ALA A 47 -6.26 -1.52 1.12
C ALA A 47 -7.11 -1.91 2.34
N GLN A 48 -7.30 -0.99 3.29
CA GLN A 48 -8.15 -1.21 4.46
C GLN A 48 -9.62 -1.35 4.08
N LEU A 49 -10.13 -0.50 3.19
CA LEU A 49 -11.50 -0.59 2.68
C LEU A 49 -11.75 -1.90 1.94
N LYS A 50 -10.77 -2.39 1.18
CA LYS A 50 -10.86 -3.68 0.50
C LYS A 50 -10.97 -4.83 1.49
N VAL A 51 -10.17 -4.83 2.56
CA VAL A 51 -10.28 -5.84 3.62
C VAL A 51 -11.66 -5.79 4.29
N LEU A 52 -12.17 -4.59 4.60
CA LEU A 52 -13.51 -4.43 5.15
C LEU A 52 -14.61 -4.87 4.17
N ALA A 53 -14.43 -4.68 2.86
CA ALA A 53 -15.38 -5.13 1.86
C ALA A 53 -15.35 -6.65 1.64
N GLU A 54 -14.18 -7.28 1.78
CA GLU A 54 -14.00 -8.74 1.67
C GLU A 54 -14.44 -9.46 2.97
N ASP A 55 -14.33 -8.81 4.14
CA ASP A 55 -14.89 -9.27 5.41
C ASP A 55 -15.71 -8.15 6.11
N PRO A 56 -16.97 -7.93 5.69
CA PRO A 56 -17.83 -6.87 6.22
C PRO A 56 -18.31 -7.12 7.66
N TYR A 57 -18.00 -8.28 8.25
CA TYR A 57 -18.43 -8.65 9.59
C TYR A 57 -17.30 -8.89 10.59
N GLY A 58 -16.02 -8.81 10.18
CA GLY A 58 -14.87 -8.80 11.07
C GLY A 58 -14.95 -9.88 12.14
N ILE A 59 -15.10 -11.15 11.73
CA ILE A 59 -15.01 -12.30 12.62
C ILE A 59 -13.66 -12.98 12.41
N MET A 60 -12.61 -12.33 12.94
CA MET A 60 -11.43 -13.00 13.49
C MET A 60 -11.11 -12.40 14.86
#